data_AF-A0A7J4V7N0-F1
#
_entry.id   AF-A0A7J4V7N0-F1
#
_cell.length_a   1.000
_cell.length_b   1.000
_cell.length_c   1.000
_cell.angle_alpha   90.00
_cell.angle_beta   90.00
_cell.angle_gamma   90.00
#
_symmetry.space_group_name_H-M   'P 1'
#
loop_
_entity.id
_entity.type
_entity.pdbx_description
1 polymer ?
#
loop_
_entity_poly.entity_id
_entity_poly.type
_entity_poly.pdbx_seq_one_letter_code
_entity_poly.pdbx_strand_id
1 'polypeptide(L)'
;MILLLLVELGFRFSGWGGYQPFLRPAGVLESGDTLIIVEPAASKPYFYSNPSRPGYADQSSFVMPKPENTFRIFLLGESAAKGYPQPMNLSMSSFLRAMLKDVAPEKNFEIINMGTTAVAGFPIIYMAEDALNYDPDLIISYT
;
A
#
# COMPACT_ATOMS: atom_id res chain seq x y z
N MET A 1 13.57 4.87 -33.73
CA MET A 1 13.53 5.61 -32.44
C MET A 1 12.32 6.55 -32.35
N ILE A 2 12.11 7.48 -33.28
CA ILE A 2 10.97 8.43 -33.26
C ILE A 2 9.60 7.73 -33.30
N LEU A 3 9.43 6.70 -34.14
CA LEU A 3 8.18 5.93 -34.19
C LEU A 3 7.83 5.29 -32.85
N LEU A 4 8.81 4.71 -32.15
CA LEU A 4 8.60 4.08 -30.84
C LEU A 4 8.22 5.12 -29.78
N LEU A 5 8.83 6.31 -29.82
CA LEU A 5 8.47 7.42 -28.93
C LEU A 5 7.02 7.87 -29.14
N LEU A 6 6.57 8.00 -30.40
CA LEU A 6 5.20 8.38 -30.72
C LEU A 6 4.19 7.30 -30.29
N VAL A 7 4.53 6.03 -30.45
CA VAL A 7 3.71 4.91 -29.97
C VAL A 7 3.63 4.89 -28.45
N GLU A 8 4.76 5.06 -27.74
CA GLU A 8 4.78 5.12 -26.27
C GLU A 8 3.94 6.31 -25.76
N LEU A 9 4.11 7.49 -26.35
CA LEU A 9 3.30 8.66 -26.01
C LEU A 9 1.82 8.39 -26.28
N GLY A 10 1.48 7.76 -27.40
CA GLY A 10 0.13 7.32 -27.71
C GLY A 10 -0.47 6.40 -26.64
N PHE A 11 0.31 5.43 -26.14
CA PHE A 11 -0.10 4.57 -25.04
C PHE A 11 -0.28 5.34 -23.72
N ARG A 12 0.68 6.20 -23.35
CA ARG A 12 0.57 7.04 -22.15
C ARG A 12 -0.67 7.95 -22.19
N PHE A 13 -0.96 8.58 -23.34
CA PHE A 13 -2.13 9.45 -23.51
C PHE A 13 -3.45 8.69 -23.54
N SER A 14 -3.46 7.45 -24.03
CA SER A 14 -4.65 6.59 -24.00
C SER A 14 -4.88 5.89 -22.66
N GLY A 15 -3.99 6.10 -21.68
CA GLY A 15 -4.03 5.41 -20.39
C GLY A 15 -3.71 3.92 -20.48
N TRP A 16 -3.09 3.50 -21.59
CA TRP A 16 -2.66 2.13 -21.82
C TRP A 16 -1.24 1.94 -21.28
N GLY A 17 -1.08 0.97 -20.38
CA GLY A 17 0.16 0.72 -19.65
C GLY A 17 0.18 1.41 -18.28
N GLY A 18 1.09 0.94 -17.42
CA GLY A 18 1.18 1.36 -16.02
C GLY A 18 0.61 0.31 -15.06
N TYR A 19 0.97 0.46 -13.79
CA TYR A 19 0.49 -0.38 -12.71
C TYR A 19 -0.67 0.32 -11.99
N GLN A 20 -1.63 -0.46 -11.49
CA GLN A 20 -2.68 0.08 -10.65
C GLN A 20 -2.06 0.61 -9.35
N PRO A 21 -2.54 1.75 -8.83
CA PRO A 21 -2.09 2.24 -7.54
C PRO A 21 -2.47 1.23 -6.45
N PHE A 22 -1.60 1.07 -5.46
CA PHE A 22 -1.84 0.23 -4.30
C PHE A 22 -2.78 0.90 -3.30
N LEU A 23 -2.89 2.22 -3.35
CA LEU A 23 -3.76 3.05 -2.52
C LEU A 23 -4.75 3.80 -3.42
N ARG A 24 -6.04 3.67 -3.14
CA ARG A 24 -7.06 4.39 -3.91
C ARG A 24 -8.21 4.90 -3.05
N PRO A 25 -8.87 6.01 -3.47
CA PRO A 25 -10.14 6.41 -2.88
C PRO A 25 -11.21 5.32 -3.03
N ALA A 26 -11.95 5.08 -1.96
CA ALA A 26 -13.12 4.20 -1.92
C ALA A 26 -14.43 4.98 -1.80
N GLY A 27 -14.40 6.21 -1.29
CA GLY A 27 -15.58 7.06 -1.15
C GLY A 27 -15.32 8.28 -0.27
N VAL A 28 -16.36 9.08 -0.06
CA VAL A 28 -16.35 10.23 0.86
C VAL A 28 -17.29 9.91 2.02
N LEU A 29 -16.82 10.12 3.24
CA LEU A 29 -17.59 9.94 4.48
C LEU A 29 -18.52 11.13 4.71
N GLU A 30 -19.50 10.99 5.60
CA GLU A 30 -20.40 12.08 5.96
C GLU A 30 -19.67 13.30 6.57
N SER A 31 -18.50 13.08 7.17
CA SER A 31 -17.61 14.15 7.67
C SER A 31 -17.00 15.00 6.56
N GLY A 32 -17.06 14.55 5.30
CA GLY A 32 -16.34 15.13 4.17
C GLY A 32 -14.96 14.53 3.91
N ASP A 33 -14.49 13.64 4.79
CA ASP A 33 -13.19 12.97 4.63
C ASP A 33 -13.24 11.92 3.51
N THR A 34 -12.15 11.78 2.78
CA THR A 34 -12.00 10.73 1.76
C THR A 34 -11.48 9.45 2.40
N LEU A 35 -12.22 8.35 2.23
CA LEU A 35 -11.77 7.02 2.64
C LEU A 35 -10.81 6.47 1.58
N ILE A 36 -9.59 6.15 1.99
CA ILE A 36 -8.57 5.49 1.17
C ILE A 36 -8.48 4.03 1.58
N ILE A 37 -8.31 3.14 0.60
CA ILE A 37 -8.09 1.71 0.85
C ILE A 37 -6.78 1.24 0.24
N VAL A 38 -6.15 0.26 0.88
CA VAL A 38 -5.17 -0.63 0.24
C VAL A 38 -5.93 -1.55 -0.70
N GLU A 39 -5.62 -1.51 -1.99
CA GLU A 39 -6.27 -2.32 -3.03
C GLU A 39 -5.58 -3.70 -3.15
N PRO A 40 -6.22 -4.79 -2.67
CA PRO A 40 -5.60 -6.12 -2.69
C PRO A 40 -5.20 -6.59 -4.09
N ALA A 41 -5.96 -6.16 -5.12
CA ALA A 41 -5.73 -6.54 -6.51
C ALA A 41 -4.64 -5.72 -7.21
N ALA A 42 -4.11 -4.65 -6.60
CA ALA A 42 -3.10 -3.79 -7.23
C ALA A 42 -1.81 -4.55 -7.58
N SER A 43 -1.53 -5.62 -6.83
CA SER A 43 -0.36 -6.46 -7.04
C SER A 43 -0.48 -7.42 -8.24
N LYS A 44 -1.69 -7.67 -8.77
CA LYS A 44 -1.93 -8.69 -9.82
C LYS A 44 -1.04 -8.53 -11.07
N PRO A 45 -0.84 -7.33 -11.65
CA PRO A 45 -0.04 -7.19 -12.87
C PRO A 45 1.44 -7.58 -12.70
N TYR A 46 1.93 -7.64 -11.46
CA TYR A 46 3.31 -8.03 -11.16
C TYR A 46 3.51 -9.56 -11.14
N PHE A 47 2.44 -10.36 -11.17
CA PHE A 47 2.47 -11.83 -11.21
C PHE A 47 2.34 -12.39 -12.63
N TYR A 48 3.10 -11.84 -13.58
CA TYR A 48 3.03 -12.22 -15.00
C TYR A 48 3.39 -13.70 -15.26
N SER A 49 4.22 -14.31 -14.41
CA SER A 49 4.58 -15.73 -14.50
C SER A 49 3.52 -16.67 -13.94
N ASN A 50 2.58 -16.17 -13.13
CA ASN A 50 1.51 -16.97 -12.53
C ASN A 50 0.22 -16.14 -12.33
N PRO A 51 -0.39 -15.62 -13.42
CA PRO A 51 -1.48 -14.66 -13.34
C PRO A 51 -2.77 -15.24 -12.75
N SER A 52 -2.90 -16.57 -12.68
CA SER A 52 -4.06 -17.25 -12.12
C SER A 52 -4.05 -17.33 -10.59
N ARG A 53 -2.89 -17.15 -9.94
CA ARG A 53 -2.71 -17.19 -8.49
C ARG A 53 -1.77 -16.08 -8.02
N PRO A 54 -2.16 -14.82 -8.21
CA PRO A 54 -1.36 -13.69 -7.75
C PRO A 54 -1.34 -13.64 -6.22
N GLY A 55 -0.25 -13.15 -5.67
CA GLY A 55 -0.21 -12.67 -4.30
C GLY A 55 -1.17 -11.50 -4.08
N TYR A 56 -1.45 -11.18 -2.81
CA TYR A 56 -2.30 -10.06 -2.45
C TYR A 56 -1.90 -9.49 -1.10
N ALA A 57 -2.11 -8.19 -0.93
CA ALA A 57 -2.09 -7.51 0.37
C ALA A 57 -3.46 -7.65 1.04
N ASP A 58 -3.50 -7.51 2.36
CA ASP A 58 -4.78 -7.43 3.06
C ASP A 58 -5.38 -6.04 2.90
N GLN A 59 -6.71 -5.97 2.78
CA GLN A 59 -7.39 -4.69 2.67
C GLN A 59 -7.36 -3.99 4.03
N SER A 60 -6.91 -2.74 4.03
CA SER A 60 -7.02 -1.82 5.15
C SER A 60 -7.47 -0.46 4.65
N SER A 61 -7.95 0.39 5.55
CA SER A 61 -8.44 1.72 5.20
C SER A 61 -7.94 2.77 6.17
N PHE A 62 -7.78 3.98 5.67
CA PHE A 62 -7.49 5.20 6.44
C PHE A 62 -8.16 6.40 5.78
N VAL A 63 -8.16 7.55 6.45
CA VAL A 63 -8.85 8.75 5.95
C VAL A 63 -7.89 9.84 5.51
N MET A 64 -8.34 10.64 4.54
CA MET A 64 -7.70 11.87 4.09
C MET A 64 -8.67 13.06 4.23
N PRO A 65 -8.23 14.23 4.71
CA PRO A 65 -6.87 14.55 5.16
C PRO A 65 -6.43 13.74 6.38
N LYS A 66 -5.12 13.60 6.60
CA LYS A 66 -4.59 12.90 7.78
C LYS A 66 -5.15 13.53 9.06
N PRO A 67 -5.80 12.77 9.97
CA PRO A 67 -6.37 13.34 11.17
C PRO A 67 -5.31 13.97 12.08
N GLU A 68 -5.70 14.98 12.85
CA GLU A 68 -4.80 15.59 13.84
C GLU A 68 -4.29 14.54 14.85
N ASN A 69 -3.10 14.81 15.40
CA ASN A 69 -2.44 13.93 16.38
C ASN A 69 -2.23 12.46 15.92
N THR A 70 -2.23 12.24 14.59
CA THR A 70 -2.01 10.92 13.98
C THR A 70 -0.61 10.79 13.43
N PHE A 71 0.04 9.66 13.73
CA PHE A 71 1.33 9.26 13.19
C PHE A 71 1.11 8.09 12.22
N ARG A 72 1.32 8.33 10.93
CA ARG A 72 1.01 7.41 9.83
C ARG A 72 2.24 6.65 9.37
N ILE A 73 2.19 5.34 9.52
CA ILE A 73 3.23 4.39 9.19
C ILE A 73 2.76 3.50 8.04
N PHE A 74 3.52 3.46 6.96
CA PHE A 74 3.33 2.47 5.91
C PHE A 74 4.34 1.34 6.08
N LEU A 75 3.85 0.11 6.14
CA LEU A 75 4.67 -1.10 6.17
C LEU A 75 4.60 -1.78 4.81
N LEU A 76 5.75 -1.88 4.15
CA LEU A 76 5.91 -2.45 2.82
C LEU A 76 6.77 -3.71 2.92
N GLY A 77 6.54 -4.67 2.01
CA GLY A 77 7.34 -5.88 1.96
C GLY A 77 6.62 -7.07 1.36
N GLU A 78 7.22 -8.23 1.54
CA GLU A 78 6.70 -9.49 1.01
C GLU A 78 5.78 -10.22 2.01
N SER A 79 5.73 -11.55 1.93
CA SER A 79 4.84 -12.40 2.74
C SER A 79 5.03 -12.25 4.26
N ALA A 80 6.27 -12.10 4.72
CA ALA A 80 6.58 -11.90 6.14
C ALA A 80 6.11 -10.52 6.64
N ALA A 81 6.24 -9.47 5.82
CA ALA A 81 5.76 -8.13 6.17
C ALA A 81 4.23 -8.09 6.29
N LYS A 82 3.53 -8.79 5.38
CA LYS A 82 2.08 -9.02 5.49
C LYS A 82 1.72 -9.72 6.80
N GLY A 83 2.56 -10.66 7.24
CA GLY A 83 2.35 -11.50 8.41
C GLY A 83 2.04 -12.96 8.08
N TYR A 84 2.12 -13.37 6.82
CA TYR A 84 1.86 -14.76 6.42
C TYR A 84 2.90 -15.72 7.03
N PRO A 85 2.51 -16.91 7.54
CA PRO A 85 1.16 -17.50 7.55
C PRO A 85 0.34 -17.19 8.81
N GLN A 86 0.80 -16.27 9.66
CA GLN A 86 0.12 -15.92 10.89
C GLN A 86 -1.16 -15.11 10.60
N PRO A 87 -2.18 -15.22 11.47
CA PRO A 87 -3.35 -14.35 11.39
C PRO A 87 -2.97 -12.88 11.65
N MET A 88 -3.82 -11.96 11.19
CA MET A 88 -3.55 -10.52 11.25
C MET A 88 -3.21 -10.01 12.66
N ASN A 89 -3.82 -10.56 13.71
CA ASN A 89 -3.54 -10.17 15.10
C ASN A 89 -2.13 -10.58 15.59
N LEU A 90 -1.43 -11.44 14.86
CA LEU A 90 -0.06 -11.88 15.13
C LEU A 90 0.92 -11.41 14.05
N SER A 91 0.52 -10.44 13.20
CA SER A 91 1.40 -9.84 12.20
C SER A 91 2.38 -8.85 12.83
N MET A 92 3.46 -8.56 12.11
CA MET A 92 4.42 -7.51 12.49
C MET A 92 3.75 -6.15 12.71
N SER A 93 2.74 -5.79 11.91
CA SER A 93 1.98 -4.55 12.09
C SER A 93 1.17 -4.54 13.39
N SER A 94 0.65 -5.69 13.84
CA SER A 94 -0.06 -5.82 15.13
C SER A 94 0.88 -5.67 16.33
N PHE A 95 2.05 -6.31 16.28
CA PHE A 95 3.06 -6.13 17.33
C PHE A 95 3.57 -4.69 17.37
N LEU A 96 3.86 -4.08 16.22
CA LEU A 96 4.28 -2.67 16.15
C LEU A 96 3.22 -1.74 16.75
N ARG A 97 1.94 -1.97 16.46
CA ARG A 97 0.82 -1.21 17.03
C ARG A 97 0.80 -1.29 18.55
N ALA A 98 0.95 -2.50 19.11
CA ALA A 98 0.94 -2.71 20.54
C ALA A 98 2.12 -1.99 21.21
N MET A 99 3.34 -2.17 20.69
CA MET A 99 4.55 -1.53 21.24
C MET A 99 4.47 0.01 21.20
N LEU A 100 3.97 0.59 20.11
CA LEU A 100 3.83 2.04 19.99
C LEU A 100 2.78 2.60 20.95
N LYS A 101 1.67 1.88 21.13
CA LYS A 101 0.62 2.24 22.09
C LYS A 101 1.11 2.19 23.52
N ASP A 102 2.02 1.28 23.86
CA ASP A 102 2.61 1.18 25.19
C ASP A 102 3.56 2.35 25.50
N VAL A 103 4.27 2.86 24.50
CA VAL A 103 5.27 3.93 24.67
C VAL A 103 4.67 5.34 24.53
N ALA A 104 3.63 5.51 23.71
CA ALA A 104 2.98 6.81 23.45
C ALA A 104 1.45 6.65 23.34
N PRO A 105 0.75 6.34 24.45
CA PRO A 105 -0.69 6.04 24.45
C PRO A 105 -1.58 7.21 24.02
N GLU A 106 -1.09 8.45 24.10
CA GLU A 106 -1.78 9.66 23.70
C GLU A 106 -1.72 9.95 22.19
N LYS A 107 -0.90 9.22 21.43
CA LYS A 107 -0.76 9.35 19.97
C LYS A 107 -1.64 8.34 19.25
N ASN A 108 -2.28 8.77 18.16
CA ASN A 108 -2.98 7.84 17.27
C ASN A 108 -2.01 7.28 16.24
N PHE A 109 -1.73 5.98 16.27
CA PHE A 109 -0.86 5.33 15.29
C PHE A 109 -1.69 4.64 14.20
N GLU A 110 -1.54 5.12 12.97
CA GLU A 110 -2.05 4.44 11.78
C GLU A 110 -0.95 3.59 11.17
N ILE A 111 -1.09 2.26 11.23
CA ILE A 111 -0.17 1.32 10.59
C ILE A 111 -0.88 0.70 9.40
N ILE A 112 -0.53 1.13 8.20
CA ILE A 112 -1.07 0.66 6.92
C ILE A 112 -0.11 -0.40 6.40
N ASN A 113 -0.54 -1.66 6.45
CA ASN A 113 0.26 -2.78 5.95
C ASN A 113 -0.07 -3.04 4.48
N MET A 114 0.90 -2.80 3.60
CA MET A 114 0.84 -3.07 2.16
C MET A 114 1.66 -4.32 1.79
N GLY A 115 2.11 -5.09 2.79
CA GLY A 115 2.81 -6.34 2.61
C GLY A 115 2.02 -7.29 1.71
N THR A 116 2.68 -7.80 0.67
CA THR A 116 2.04 -8.63 -0.36
C THR A 116 2.72 -9.99 -0.42
N THR A 117 1.94 -11.07 -0.28
CA THR A 117 2.49 -12.43 -0.35
C THR A 117 3.15 -12.68 -1.71
N ALA A 118 4.36 -13.24 -1.72
CA ALA A 118 5.08 -13.67 -2.93
C ALA A 118 5.29 -12.58 -4.02
N VAL A 119 5.15 -11.30 -3.66
CA VAL A 119 5.53 -10.21 -4.56
C VAL A 119 7.05 -10.20 -4.73
N ALA A 120 7.55 -9.79 -5.89
CA ALA A 120 8.97 -9.54 -6.07
C ALA A 120 9.41 -8.28 -5.27
N GLY A 121 10.72 -8.01 -5.20
CA GLY A 121 11.22 -6.80 -4.52
C GLY A 121 10.94 -5.50 -5.27
N PHE A 122 10.93 -5.48 -6.60
CA PHE A 122 10.81 -4.23 -7.37
C PHE A 122 9.45 -3.50 -7.21
N PRO A 123 8.28 -4.16 -7.06
CA PRO A 123 7.01 -3.48 -6.85
C PRO A 123 6.94 -2.69 -5.54
N ILE A 124 7.82 -2.98 -4.58
CA ILE A 124 7.92 -2.26 -3.31
C ILE A 124 8.29 -0.79 -3.55
N ILE A 125 9.06 -0.49 -4.62
CA ILE A 125 9.37 0.89 -5.02
C ILE A 125 8.08 1.64 -5.36
N TYR A 126 7.20 1.03 -6.17
CA TYR A 126 5.92 1.64 -6.53
C TYR A 126 4.96 1.74 -5.34
N MET A 127 4.98 0.77 -4.41
CA MET A 127 4.23 0.88 -3.16
C MET A 127 4.70 2.08 -2.32
N ALA A 128 6.01 2.32 -2.24
CA ALA A 128 6.58 3.45 -1.52
C ALA A 128 6.24 4.78 -2.19
N GLU A 129 6.37 4.87 -3.52
CA GLU A 129 5.96 6.04 -4.30
C GLU A 129 4.49 6.37 -4.11
N ASP A 130 3.62 5.36 -4.06
CA ASP A 130 2.20 5.56 -3.83
C ASP A 130 1.92 6.03 -2.39
N ALA A 131 2.59 5.44 -1.40
CA ALA A 131 2.49 5.83 0.01
C ALA A 131 2.91 7.29 0.26
N LEU A 132 3.89 7.81 -0.48
CA LEU A 132 4.34 9.21 -0.38
C LEU A 132 3.23 10.23 -0.70
N ASN A 133 2.19 9.83 -1.43
CA ASN A 133 1.05 10.71 -1.76
C ASN A 133 0.04 10.87 -0.61
N TYR A 134 0.23 10.17 0.52
CA TYR A 134 -0.76 10.08 1.61
C TYR A 134 -0.21 10.49 2.98
N ASP A 135 0.67 11.49 3.01
CA ASP A 135 1.24 12.11 4.23
C ASP A 135 1.86 11.12 5.22
N PRO A 136 2.78 10.22 4.80
CA PRO A 136 3.44 9.30 5.70
C PRO A 136 4.36 10.05 6.68
N ASP A 137 4.39 9.61 7.93
CA ASP A 137 5.39 10.03 8.91
C ASP A 137 6.57 9.04 8.97
N LEU A 138 6.32 7.78 8.61
CA LEU A 138 7.34 6.73 8.52
C LEU A 138 6.97 5.70 7.45
N ILE A 139 7.96 5.27 6.67
CA ILE A 139 7.85 4.10 5.78
C ILE A 139 8.84 3.04 6.27
N ILE A 140 8.34 1.83 6.52
CA ILE A 140 9.15 0.66 6.88
C ILE A 140 9.13 -0.29 5.68
N SER A 141 10.31 -0.69 5.22
CA SER A 141 10.46 -1.70 4.16
C SER A 141 11.09 -2.97 4.74
N TYR A 142 10.45 -4.12 4.54
CA TYR A 142 10.94 -5.43 4.95
C TYR A 142 10.99 -6.36 3.73
N THR A 143 12.19 -6.54 3.17
CA THR A 143 12.46 -7.22 1.89
C THR A 143 13.54 -8.27 2.03
#